data_AF-A0A959FRG2-F1
#
_entry.id   AF-A0A959FRG2-F1
#
_cell.length_a   1.000
_cell.length_b   1.000
_cell.length_c   1.000
_cell.angle_alpha   90.00
_cell.angle_beta   90.00
_cell.angle_gamma   90.00
#
_symmetry.space_group_name_H-M   'P 1'
#
loop_
_entity.id
_entity.type
_entity.pdbx_description
1 polymer ?
#
loop_
_entity_poly.entity_id
_entity_poly.type
_entity_poly.pdbx_seq_one_letter_code
_entity_poly.pdbx_strand_id
1 'polypeptide(L)'
;MRNWWKWLGAAILLYVFIAGLLVPLKPGITNLTPTAARTGDELKLEVKGYNSHFAQAEDSMRVWLRLEEGYNLAARQIEVHDEETALAHFTLPEYLPIDNRVGEAAVIVDNAIDGTTVLSGVMLIRQDSINPARGQAGWPKGGLDELHSFNGFAFPFLNNLEESIRNLYFHVALWFAMTLLLLTSVIYSVRYLRHPQHFDHDYWAMALASAGVTFGFLGLTTGAIWARYTWGSFWSWDIKQILTLIALMIYLAYFVLRTAFPDQERRGRVSAVYNIFAFVAMLILIGVLPRLESVESLHPGNGGNPGLGGEDLENTMKAVFYPAIIGWTL
;
A
#
# COMPACT_ATOMS: atom_id res chain seq x y z
N MET A 1 -11.91 -29.94 22.62
CA MET A 1 -11.19 -30.14 21.34
C MET A 1 -9.83 -29.46 21.42
N ARG A 2 -8.72 -30.21 21.48
CA ARG A 2 -7.37 -29.70 21.84
C ARG A 2 -6.68 -28.83 20.76
N ASN A 3 -7.17 -28.82 19.52
CA ASN A 3 -6.55 -28.16 18.37
C ASN A 3 -7.49 -27.22 17.60
N TRP A 4 -8.54 -26.68 18.24
CA TRP A 4 -9.56 -25.86 17.57
C TRP A 4 -8.97 -24.61 16.89
N TRP A 5 -7.94 -24.00 17.49
CA TRP A 5 -7.26 -22.81 16.99
C TRP A 5 -6.54 -23.05 15.65
N LYS A 6 -6.03 -24.26 15.39
CA LYS A 6 -5.42 -24.61 14.10
C LYS A 6 -6.45 -24.60 12.97
N TRP A 7 -7.61 -25.18 13.24
CA TRP A 7 -8.72 -25.20 12.29
C TRP A 7 -9.29 -23.80 12.07
N LEU A 8 -9.37 -23.00 13.14
CA LEU A 8 -9.75 -21.60 13.03
C LEU A 8 -8.75 -20.81 12.19
N GLY A 9 -7.44 -20.94 12.45
CA GLY A 9 -6.38 -20.29 11.67
C GLY A 9 -6.46 -20.67 10.19
N ALA A 10 -6.61 -21.96 9.88
CA ALA A 10 -6.78 -22.43 8.51
C ALA A 10 -8.05 -21.86 7.84
N ALA A 11 -9.17 -21.80 8.55
CA ALA A 11 -10.42 -21.23 8.03
C ALA A 11 -10.30 -19.72 7.77
N ILE A 12 -9.64 -18.98 8.68
CA ILE A 12 -9.37 -17.54 8.50
C ILE A 12 -8.45 -17.30 7.32
N LEU A 13 -7.36 -18.07 7.19
CA LEU A 13 -6.45 -17.94 6.06
C LEU A 13 -7.15 -18.27 4.74
N LEU A 14 -7.99 -19.32 4.70
CA LEU A 14 -8.79 -19.62 3.51
C LEU A 14 -9.69 -18.44 3.12
N TYR A 15 -10.35 -17.80 4.08
CA TYR A 15 -11.09 -16.56 3.84
C TYR A 15 -10.18 -15.45 3.29
N VAL A 16 -8.99 -15.26 3.86
CA VAL A 16 -8.03 -14.24 3.40
C VAL A 16 -7.59 -14.47 1.96
N PHE A 17 -7.31 -15.73 1.58
CA PHE A 17 -6.97 -16.06 0.19
C PHE A 17 -8.15 -15.82 -0.75
N ILE A 18 -9.35 -16.26 -0.38
CA ILE A 18 -10.55 -16.10 -1.23
C ILE A 18 -10.91 -14.62 -1.35
N ALA A 19 -11.14 -13.92 -0.25
CA ALA A 19 -11.55 -12.52 -0.27
C ALA A 19 -10.42 -11.61 -0.78
N GLY A 20 -9.17 -11.85 -0.35
CA GLY A 20 -8.02 -11.05 -0.76
C GLY A 20 -7.72 -11.13 -2.26
N LEU A 21 -8.04 -12.24 -2.93
CA LEU A 21 -7.81 -12.43 -4.36
C LEU A 21 -9.05 -12.19 -5.24
N LEU A 22 -10.26 -12.46 -4.75
CA LEU A 22 -11.48 -12.42 -5.57
C LEU A 22 -12.29 -11.14 -5.43
N VAL A 23 -12.13 -10.37 -4.35
CA VAL A 23 -12.81 -9.06 -4.23
C VAL A 23 -12.21 -8.12 -5.28
N PRO A 24 -13.00 -7.52 -6.18
CA PRO A 24 -12.46 -6.66 -7.24
C PRO A 24 -11.86 -5.36 -6.68
N LEU A 25 -11.00 -4.71 -7.47
CA LEU A 25 -10.66 -3.30 -7.21
C LEU A 25 -11.78 -2.40 -7.70
N LYS A 26 -11.85 -1.18 -7.17
CA LYS A 26 -12.72 -0.13 -7.70
C LYS A 26 -12.33 0.21 -9.14
N PRO A 27 -13.25 0.81 -9.90
CA PRO A 27 -12.91 1.40 -11.17
C PRO A 27 -11.77 2.41 -11.05
N GLY A 28 -10.95 2.50 -12.08
CA GLY A 28 -9.81 3.42 -12.14
C GLY A 28 -9.47 3.80 -13.56
N ILE A 29 -8.43 4.63 -13.73
CA ILE A 29 -7.90 5.01 -15.05
C ILE A 29 -6.49 4.41 -15.14
N THR A 30 -6.22 3.53 -16.09
CA THR A 30 -4.88 2.93 -16.29
C THR A 30 -3.98 3.82 -17.13
N ASN A 31 -4.54 4.44 -18.17
CA ASN A 31 -3.73 5.15 -19.16
C ASN A 31 -4.51 6.26 -19.86
N LEU A 32 -3.77 7.21 -20.43
CA LEU A 32 -4.27 8.36 -21.17
C LEU A 32 -3.47 8.53 -22.48
N THR A 33 -4.13 8.90 -23.57
CA THR A 33 -3.45 9.21 -24.83
C THR A 33 -4.14 10.37 -25.54
N PRO A 34 -3.45 11.49 -25.85
CA PRO A 34 -2.06 11.80 -25.52
C PRO A 34 -1.88 12.21 -24.05
N THR A 35 -0.65 12.15 -23.54
CA THR A 35 -0.29 12.65 -22.20
C THR A 35 0.20 14.10 -22.21
N ALA A 36 0.23 14.74 -23.38
CA ALA A 36 0.62 16.14 -23.52
C ALA A 36 -0.23 16.85 -24.58
N ALA A 37 -0.51 18.13 -24.34
CA ALA A 37 -1.22 19.00 -25.26
C ALA A 37 -0.69 20.45 -25.22
N ARG A 38 -1.20 21.29 -26.11
CA ARG A 38 -0.88 22.72 -26.18
C ARG A 38 -2.14 23.55 -26.02
N THR A 39 -2.00 24.72 -25.41
CA THR A 39 -3.10 25.68 -25.31
C THR A 39 -3.56 26.15 -26.69
N GLY A 40 -4.85 26.44 -26.84
CA GLY A 40 -5.46 26.85 -28.12
C GLY A 40 -5.80 25.72 -29.08
N ASP A 41 -5.27 24.50 -28.87
CA ASP A 41 -5.56 23.34 -29.70
C ASP A 41 -6.85 22.61 -29.24
N GLU A 42 -7.46 21.87 -30.17
CA GLU A 42 -8.45 20.84 -29.85
C GLU A 42 -7.73 19.58 -29.37
N LEU A 43 -8.08 19.10 -28.18
CA LEU A 43 -7.55 17.90 -27.57
C LEU A 43 -8.58 16.78 -27.66
N LYS A 44 -8.20 15.71 -28.37
CA LYS A 44 -8.89 14.42 -28.34
C LYS A 44 -8.15 13.49 -27.37
N LEU A 45 -8.71 13.29 -26.18
CA LEU A 45 -8.11 12.49 -25.11
C LEU A 45 -8.77 11.12 -25.04
N GLU A 46 -8.03 10.07 -25.36
CA GLU A 46 -8.40 8.69 -25.07
C GLU A 46 -8.13 8.38 -23.60
N VAL A 47 -9.16 7.89 -22.91
CA VAL A 47 -9.10 7.46 -21.51
C VAL A 47 -9.31 5.95 -21.47
N LYS A 48 -8.35 5.24 -20.87
CA LYS A 48 -8.46 3.81 -20.61
C LYS A 48 -8.75 3.56 -19.14
N GLY A 49 -9.90 2.97 -18.87
CA GLY A 49 -10.36 2.54 -17.57
C GLY A 49 -9.69 1.24 -17.10
N TYR A 50 -9.97 0.91 -15.85
CA TYR A 50 -9.71 -0.38 -15.22
C TYR A 50 -10.98 -0.80 -14.48
N ASN A 51 -11.51 -1.99 -14.73
CA ASN A 51 -12.76 -2.47 -14.10
C ASN A 51 -13.89 -1.42 -14.20
N SER A 52 -13.92 -0.69 -15.30
CA SER A 52 -14.90 0.36 -15.59
C SER A 52 -16.07 -0.17 -16.39
N HIS A 53 -17.14 0.60 -16.43
CA HIS A 53 -18.39 0.25 -17.12
C HIS A 53 -18.83 1.42 -17.99
N PHE A 54 -17.92 1.95 -18.80
CA PHE A 54 -18.17 3.18 -19.57
C PHE A 54 -19.34 3.04 -20.55
N ALA A 55 -19.50 1.89 -21.21
CA ALA A 55 -20.60 1.68 -22.16
C ALA A 55 -21.96 1.60 -21.46
N GLN A 56 -22.01 1.05 -20.24
CA GLN A 56 -23.22 1.02 -19.44
C GLN A 56 -23.57 2.38 -18.83
N ALA A 57 -22.57 3.23 -18.59
CA ALA A 57 -22.72 4.52 -17.94
C ALA A 57 -22.65 5.72 -18.90
N GLU A 58 -22.70 5.47 -20.22
CA GLU A 58 -22.47 6.46 -21.30
C GLU A 58 -23.27 7.76 -21.09
N ASP A 59 -24.58 7.64 -20.82
CA ASP A 59 -25.48 8.79 -20.64
C ASP A 59 -25.13 9.69 -19.44
N SER A 60 -24.40 9.15 -18.48
CA SER A 60 -24.01 9.84 -17.24
C SER A 60 -22.53 10.24 -17.21
N MET A 61 -21.77 9.91 -18.26
CA MET A 61 -20.33 10.06 -18.26
C MET A 61 -19.94 11.53 -18.36
N ARG A 62 -19.05 11.94 -17.46
CA ARG A 62 -18.48 13.28 -17.40
C ARG A 62 -16.97 13.17 -17.25
N VAL A 63 -16.23 13.97 -18.02
CA VAL A 63 -14.76 13.98 -17.98
C VAL A 63 -14.26 15.42 -17.85
N TRP A 64 -13.28 15.64 -16.97
CA TRP A 64 -12.66 16.94 -16.75
C TRP A 64 -11.13 16.87 -16.75
N LEU A 65 -10.53 17.98 -17.15
CA LEU A 65 -9.15 18.32 -16.82
C LEU A 65 -9.16 19.28 -15.62
N ARG A 66 -8.47 18.94 -14.55
CA ARG A 66 -8.32 19.78 -13.37
C ARG A 66 -6.87 20.20 -13.19
N LEU A 67 -6.60 21.49 -13.23
CA LEU A 67 -5.32 22.08 -12.87
C LEU A 67 -5.22 22.30 -11.36
N GLU A 68 -4.03 22.65 -10.91
CA GLU A 68 -3.79 23.16 -9.55
C GLU A 68 -4.72 24.37 -9.24
N GLU A 69 -4.98 24.62 -7.95
CA GLU A 69 -5.90 25.66 -7.45
C GLU A 69 -7.39 25.50 -7.82
N GLY A 70 -7.80 24.34 -8.35
CA GLY A 70 -9.22 24.00 -8.56
C GLY A 70 -9.83 24.55 -9.84
N TYR A 71 -8.98 24.91 -10.82
CA TYR A 71 -9.39 25.28 -12.17
C TYR A 71 -9.75 24.02 -12.98
N ASN A 72 -10.99 23.94 -13.47
CA ASN A 72 -11.50 22.74 -14.14
C ASN A 72 -11.96 23.07 -15.57
N LEU A 73 -11.75 22.15 -16.50
CA LEU A 73 -12.24 22.22 -17.86
C LEU A 73 -13.00 20.93 -18.19
N ALA A 74 -14.29 21.05 -18.47
CA ALA A 74 -15.14 19.92 -18.84
C ALA A 74 -14.95 19.54 -20.32
N ALA A 75 -15.06 18.26 -20.63
CA ALA A 75 -15.13 17.77 -22.00
C ALA A 75 -16.41 18.31 -22.67
N ARG A 76 -16.30 18.73 -23.94
CA ARG A 76 -17.44 19.19 -24.75
C ARG A 76 -18.26 18.02 -25.28
N GLN A 77 -17.58 16.92 -25.57
CA GLN A 77 -18.18 15.72 -26.12
C GLN A 77 -17.38 14.52 -25.59
N ILE A 78 -18.10 13.43 -25.31
CA ILE A 78 -17.52 12.15 -24.92
C ILE A 78 -18.05 11.10 -25.89
N GLU A 79 -17.17 10.31 -26.47
CA GLU A 79 -17.52 9.17 -27.32
C GLU A 79 -17.08 7.90 -26.58
N VAL A 80 -18.03 7.08 -26.16
CA VAL A 80 -17.72 5.79 -25.52
C VAL A 80 -17.52 4.74 -26.60
N HIS A 81 -16.38 4.05 -26.57
CA HIS A 81 -16.07 2.99 -27.52
C HIS A 81 -16.47 1.61 -27.00
N ASP A 82 -16.14 1.34 -25.74
CA ASP A 82 -16.40 0.09 -25.04
C ASP A 82 -16.44 0.32 -23.52
N GLU A 83 -16.48 -0.74 -22.72
CA GLU A 83 -16.56 -0.66 -21.25
C GLU A 83 -15.34 -0.01 -20.60
N GLU A 84 -14.18 -0.01 -21.28
CA GLU A 84 -12.91 0.47 -20.73
C GLU A 84 -12.33 1.63 -21.51
N THR A 85 -12.89 2.01 -22.66
CA THR A 85 -12.32 3.03 -23.53
C THR A 85 -13.33 4.11 -23.87
N ALA A 86 -12.98 5.35 -23.59
CA ALA A 86 -13.74 6.52 -24.01
C ALA A 86 -12.83 7.63 -24.55
N LEU A 87 -13.35 8.42 -25.48
CA LEU A 87 -12.70 9.62 -26.01
C LEU A 87 -13.38 10.86 -25.46
N ALA A 88 -12.62 11.72 -24.80
CA ALA A 88 -13.08 13.01 -24.34
C ALA A 88 -12.49 14.13 -25.21
N HIS A 89 -13.36 15.00 -25.72
CA HIS A 89 -12.99 16.11 -26.59
C HIS A 89 -12.97 17.41 -25.78
N PHE A 90 -11.84 18.10 -25.78
CA PHE A 90 -11.64 19.37 -25.10
C PHE A 90 -11.17 20.43 -26.08
N THR A 91 -11.62 21.66 -25.86
CA THR A 91 -11.04 22.83 -26.53
C THR A 91 -10.22 23.59 -25.51
N LEU A 92 -8.90 23.52 -25.64
CA LEU A 92 -8.01 24.09 -24.65
C LEU A 92 -7.98 25.62 -24.78
N PRO A 93 -8.23 26.39 -23.70
CA PRO A 93 -8.08 27.83 -23.73
C PRO A 93 -6.66 28.24 -24.15
N GLU A 94 -6.51 29.42 -24.75
CA GLU A 94 -5.24 29.94 -25.29
C GLU A 94 -4.15 30.12 -24.21
N TYR A 95 -4.56 30.32 -22.95
CA TYR A 95 -3.67 30.53 -21.81
C TYR A 95 -4.05 29.62 -20.64
N LEU A 96 -3.06 29.24 -19.84
CA LEU A 96 -3.25 28.58 -18.55
C LEU A 96 -3.33 29.63 -17.43
N PRO A 97 -4.09 29.36 -16.35
CA PRO A 97 -4.21 30.24 -15.18
C PRO A 97 -2.97 30.17 -14.26
N ILE A 98 -1.77 30.00 -14.82
CA ILE A 98 -0.51 29.83 -14.08
C ILE A 98 0.61 30.68 -14.71
N ASP A 99 1.62 31.01 -13.90
CA ASP A 99 2.82 31.77 -14.31
C ASP A 99 3.92 30.92 -14.96
N ASN A 100 3.64 29.64 -15.24
CA ASN A 100 4.59 28.68 -15.80
C ASN A 100 4.26 28.31 -17.25
N ARG A 101 5.27 27.89 -18.02
CA ARG A 101 5.09 27.44 -19.41
C ARG A 101 4.37 26.10 -19.56
N VAL A 102 4.31 25.32 -18.48
CA VAL A 102 3.71 23.99 -18.44
C VAL A 102 2.84 23.90 -17.20
N GLY A 103 1.61 23.42 -17.37
CA GLY A 103 0.72 23.05 -16.28
C GLY A 103 0.49 21.55 -16.26
N GLU A 104 0.34 21.00 -15.06
CA GLU A 104 -0.05 19.61 -14.85
C GLU A 104 -1.55 19.56 -14.57
N ALA A 105 -2.27 18.74 -15.34
CA ALA A 105 -3.69 18.49 -15.16
C ALA A 105 -3.92 17.07 -14.65
N ALA A 106 -4.79 16.94 -13.65
CA ALA A 106 -5.43 15.69 -13.32
C ALA A 106 -6.59 15.45 -14.30
N VAL A 107 -6.78 14.19 -14.71
CA VAL A 107 -7.96 13.76 -15.45
C VAL A 107 -8.95 13.17 -14.46
N ILE A 108 -10.19 13.63 -14.50
CA ILE A 108 -11.28 13.16 -13.66
C ILE A 108 -12.33 12.55 -14.57
N VAL A 109 -12.73 11.32 -14.30
CA VAL A 109 -13.86 10.65 -14.95
C VAL A 109 -14.90 10.36 -13.89
N ASP A 110 -16.14 10.76 -14.12
CA ASP A 110 -17.26 10.51 -13.23
C ASP A 110 -18.44 9.94 -14.02
N ASN A 111 -19.08 8.92 -13.48
CA ASN A 111 -20.33 8.40 -14.00
C ASN A 111 -21.15 7.71 -12.89
N ALA A 112 -22.41 7.43 -13.15
CA ALA A 112 -23.34 6.94 -12.13
C ALA A 112 -23.06 5.50 -11.64
N ILE A 113 -22.28 4.71 -12.39
CA ILE A 113 -21.99 3.30 -12.08
C ILE A 113 -20.62 3.19 -11.38
N ASP A 114 -19.58 3.72 -12.00
CA ASP A 114 -18.21 3.61 -11.54
C ASP A 114 -17.86 4.62 -10.42
N GLY A 115 -18.66 5.68 -10.30
CA GLY A 115 -18.35 6.82 -9.46
C GLY A 115 -17.22 7.68 -10.04
N THR A 116 -16.63 8.53 -9.20
CA THR A 116 -15.51 9.38 -9.59
C THR A 116 -14.17 8.66 -9.49
N THR A 117 -13.40 8.69 -10.57
CA THR A 117 -12.01 8.24 -10.65
C THR A 117 -11.10 9.41 -11.04
N VAL A 118 -9.88 9.43 -10.50
CA VAL A 118 -8.94 10.55 -10.68
C VAL A 118 -7.56 10.02 -11.00
N LEU A 119 -6.97 10.54 -12.08
CA LEU A 119 -5.58 10.31 -12.44
C LEU A 119 -4.82 11.64 -12.42
N SER A 120 -4.00 11.84 -11.39
CA SER A 120 -3.27 13.09 -11.14
C SER A 120 -1.91 13.13 -11.83
N GLY A 121 -1.51 14.31 -12.33
CA GLY A 121 -0.13 14.60 -12.74
C GLY A 121 0.35 13.94 -14.05
N VAL A 122 -0.55 13.30 -14.81
CA VAL A 122 -0.18 12.60 -16.05
C VAL A 122 -0.33 13.49 -17.29
N MET A 123 -1.25 14.45 -17.27
CA MET A 123 -1.55 15.29 -18.43
C MET A 123 -0.79 16.62 -18.38
N LEU A 124 0.12 16.84 -19.33
CA LEU A 124 0.93 18.06 -19.43
C LEU A 124 0.36 19.02 -20.47
N ILE A 125 0.03 20.24 -20.09
CA ILE A 125 -0.47 21.26 -21.00
C ILE A 125 0.57 22.37 -21.13
N ARG A 126 0.99 22.68 -22.36
CA ARG A 126 2.02 23.69 -22.66
C ARG A 126 1.40 24.96 -23.21
N GLN A 127 1.92 26.13 -22.82
CA GLN A 127 1.49 27.42 -23.35
C GLN A 127 2.63 28.23 -23.99
N ASP A 128 2.35 28.79 -25.17
CA ASP A 128 3.30 29.55 -25.98
C ASP A 128 3.49 31.00 -25.51
N SER A 129 2.62 31.49 -24.63
CA SER A 129 2.78 32.78 -23.95
C SER A 129 2.10 32.71 -22.57
N ILE A 130 2.61 33.46 -21.60
CA ILE A 130 2.11 33.43 -20.22
C ILE A 130 1.20 34.64 -20.01
N ASN A 131 -0.07 34.39 -19.70
CA ASN A 131 -1.03 35.42 -19.31
C ASN A 131 -2.08 34.83 -18.35
N PRO A 132 -1.78 34.77 -17.04
CA PRO A 132 -2.65 34.12 -16.07
C PRO A 132 -4.03 34.76 -16.00
N ALA A 133 -4.13 36.09 -16.11
CA ALA A 133 -5.41 36.80 -16.07
C ALA A 133 -6.36 36.35 -17.19
N ARG A 134 -5.83 36.15 -18.41
CA ARG A 134 -6.62 35.55 -19.51
C ARG A 134 -6.85 34.06 -19.30
N GLY A 135 -5.90 33.33 -18.73
CA GLY A 135 -6.05 31.92 -18.38
C GLY A 135 -7.21 31.68 -17.41
N GLN A 136 -7.36 32.51 -16.38
CA GLN A 136 -8.44 32.42 -15.40
C GLN A 136 -9.84 32.59 -16.01
N ALA A 137 -9.95 33.35 -17.12
CA ALA A 137 -11.22 33.49 -17.82
C ALA A 137 -11.59 32.24 -18.65
N GLY A 138 -10.58 31.52 -19.15
CA GLY A 138 -10.77 30.28 -19.92
C GLY A 138 -10.94 29.03 -19.08
N TRP A 139 -10.51 29.07 -17.83
CA TRP A 139 -10.57 27.94 -16.89
C TRP A 139 -11.48 28.31 -15.71
N PRO A 140 -12.74 27.84 -15.67
CA PRO A 140 -13.63 28.12 -14.55
C PRO A 140 -13.19 27.40 -13.26
N LYS A 141 -13.45 28.02 -12.10
CA LYS A 141 -13.39 27.37 -10.79
C LYS A 141 -14.76 26.79 -10.47
N GLY A 142 -14.89 25.46 -10.41
CA GLY A 142 -16.16 24.77 -10.15
C GLY A 142 -16.51 23.71 -11.22
N GLY A 143 -17.75 23.22 -11.20
CA GLY A 143 -18.22 22.21 -12.17
C GLY A 143 -17.89 20.76 -11.80
N LEU A 144 -17.31 20.54 -10.62
CA LEU A 144 -17.14 19.23 -9.97
C LEU A 144 -18.10 19.10 -8.79
N ASP A 145 -19.34 19.52 -9.01
CA ASP A 145 -20.42 19.41 -8.05
C ASP A 145 -21.17 18.09 -8.29
N GLU A 146 -21.77 17.52 -7.23
CA GLU A 146 -22.58 16.29 -7.31
C GLU A 146 -21.82 15.11 -7.96
N LEU A 147 -20.58 14.89 -7.53
CA LEU A 147 -19.78 13.76 -7.94
C LEU A 147 -20.37 12.44 -7.44
N HIS A 148 -20.34 11.40 -8.28
CA HIS A 148 -20.87 10.09 -7.94
C HIS A 148 -19.87 9.31 -7.10
N SER A 149 -20.39 8.54 -6.15
CA SER A 149 -19.60 7.59 -5.36
C SER A 149 -19.80 6.17 -5.87
N PHE A 150 -18.72 5.40 -5.98
CA PHE A 150 -18.81 3.97 -6.24
C PHE A 150 -19.58 3.27 -5.11
N ASN A 151 -20.64 2.54 -5.48
CA ASN A 151 -21.48 1.80 -4.54
C ASN A 151 -21.18 0.30 -4.66
N GLY A 152 -20.24 -0.20 -3.85
CA GLY A 152 -19.93 -1.63 -3.83
C GLY A 152 -18.81 -2.00 -2.86
N PHE A 153 -18.70 -3.30 -2.57
CA PHE A 153 -17.56 -3.83 -1.82
C PHE A 153 -16.41 -4.14 -2.78
N ALA A 154 -15.49 -3.19 -2.89
CA ALA A 154 -14.29 -3.31 -3.70
C ALA A 154 -13.09 -2.69 -2.97
N PHE A 155 -11.89 -3.16 -3.27
CA PHE A 155 -10.66 -2.55 -2.76
C PHE A 155 -10.31 -1.29 -3.56
N PRO A 156 -9.60 -0.31 -2.97
CA PRO A 156 -9.21 0.89 -3.69
C PRO A 156 -8.31 0.55 -4.89
N PHE A 157 -8.53 1.27 -5.99
CA PHE A 157 -7.59 1.27 -7.11
C PHE A 157 -6.59 2.41 -6.91
N LEU A 158 -5.31 2.06 -6.91
CA LEU A 158 -4.20 3.02 -6.82
C LEU A 158 -3.30 2.82 -8.02
N ASN A 159 -3.12 3.85 -8.85
CA ASN A 159 -2.39 3.76 -10.12
C ASN A 159 -0.98 3.17 -10.05
N ASN A 160 -0.27 3.41 -8.96
CA ASN A 160 1.10 2.92 -8.78
C ASN A 160 1.17 1.48 -8.22
N LEU A 161 0.06 0.94 -7.74
CA LEU A 161 -0.01 -0.40 -7.13
C LEU A 161 -0.88 -1.36 -7.93
N GLU A 162 -2.02 -0.88 -8.44
CA GLU A 162 -3.04 -1.67 -9.11
C GLU A 162 -3.33 -2.95 -8.29
N GLU A 163 -3.31 -4.12 -8.94
CA GLU A 163 -3.52 -5.44 -8.33
C GLU A 163 -2.47 -5.82 -7.27
N SER A 164 -1.28 -5.22 -7.29
CA SER A 164 -0.24 -5.50 -6.30
C SER A 164 -0.60 -5.04 -4.88
N ILE A 165 -1.62 -4.17 -4.73
CA ILE A 165 -2.13 -3.72 -3.43
C ILE A 165 -2.58 -4.89 -2.54
N ARG A 166 -3.02 -6.00 -3.14
CA ARG A 166 -3.43 -7.22 -2.44
C ARG A 166 -2.28 -7.89 -1.68
N ASN A 167 -1.05 -7.63 -2.08
CA ASN A 167 0.12 -8.15 -1.37
C ASN A 167 0.21 -7.62 0.07
N LEU A 168 -0.51 -6.55 0.41
CA LEU A 168 -0.68 -6.08 1.79
C LEU A 168 -1.12 -7.21 2.75
N TYR A 169 -2.06 -8.06 2.34
CA TYR A 169 -2.63 -9.13 3.17
C TYR A 169 -1.65 -10.27 3.46
N PHE A 170 -0.58 -10.35 2.68
CA PHE A 170 0.43 -11.38 2.81
C PHE A 170 1.69 -10.76 3.43
N HIS A 171 2.28 -9.79 2.76
CA HIS A 171 3.52 -9.15 3.18
C HIS A 171 3.39 -8.46 4.54
N VAL A 172 2.46 -7.52 4.69
CA VAL A 172 2.37 -6.70 5.91
C VAL A 172 1.82 -7.50 7.08
N ALA A 173 0.85 -8.38 6.82
CA ALA A 173 0.30 -9.25 7.87
C ALA A 173 1.36 -10.20 8.46
N LEU A 174 2.31 -10.70 7.64
CA LEU A 174 3.43 -11.51 8.12
C LEU A 174 4.33 -10.75 9.11
N TRP A 175 4.56 -9.44 8.92
CA TRP A 175 5.34 -8.63 9.87
C TRP A 175 4.64 -8.47 11.22
N PHE A 176 3.33 -8.31 11.23
CA PHE A 176 2.55 -8.27 12.47
C PHE A 176 2.60 -9.63 13.19
N ALA A 177 2.40 -10.72 12.45
CA ALA A 177 2.47 -12.07 13.01
C ALA A 177 3.87 -12.39 13.56
N MET A 178 4.95 -12.04 12.83
CA MET A 178 6.32 -12.12 13.32
C MET A 178 6.46 -11.36 14.65
N THR A 179 6.03 -10.10 14.71
CA THR A 179 6.19 -9.26 15.90
C THR A 179 5.47 -9.86 17.10
N LEU A 180 4.26 -10.38 16.92
CA LEU A 180 3.48 -11.04 17.98
C LEU A 180 4.12 -12.35 18.47
N LEU A 181 4.63 -13.17 17.54
CA LEU A 181 5.34 -14.41 17.85
C LEU A 181 6.64 -14.13 18.63
N LEU A 182 7.42 -13.14 18.20
CA LEU A 182 8.66 -12.74 18.85
C LEU A 182 8.41 -12.08 20.21
N LEU A 183 7.36 -11.27 20.36
CA LEU A 183 6.93 -10.75 21.66
C LEU A 183 6.57 -11.89 22.62
N THR A 184 5.80 -12.87 22.14
CA THR A 184 5.42 -14.04 22.93
C THR A 184 6.66 -14.86 23.30
N SER A 185 7.62 -15.01 22.39
CA SER A 185 8.92 -15.62 22.65
C SER A 185 9.66 -14.91 23.79
N VAL A 186 9.69 -13.57 23.81
CA VAL A 186 10.27 -12.77 24.89
C VAL A 186 9.55 -12.98 26.22
N ILE A 187 8.22 -13.05 26.22
CA ILE A 187 7.44 -13.34 27.44
C ILE A 187 7.87 -14.69 28.03
N TYR A 188 8.07 -15.70 27.20
CA TYR A 188 8.58 -17.01 27.64
C TYR A 188 10.05 -16.96 28.09
N SER A 189 10.91 -16.18 27.44
CA SER A 189 12.28 -15.92 27.92
C SER A 189 12.29 -15.31 29.33
N VAL A 190 11.43 -14.31 29.59
CA VAL A 190 11.30 -13.68 30.91
C VAL A 190 10.78 -14.68 31.94
N ARG A 191 9.79 -15.52 31.59
CA ARG A 191 9.30 -16.58 32.47
C ARG A 191 10.39 -17.60 32.80
N TYR A 192 11.20 -18.00 31.82
CA TYR A 192 12.33 -18.89 32.03
C TYR A 192 13.37 -18.28 33.00
N LEU A 193 13.72 -17.00 32.84
CA LEU A 193 14.66 -16.32 33.74
C LEU A 193 14.13 -16.21 35.19
N ARG A 194 12.81 -16.08 35.36
CA ARG A 194 12.17 -16.03 36.70
C ARG A 194 12.07 -17.41 37.35
N HIS A 195 11.87 -18.45 36.53
CA HIS A 195 11.69 -19.83 37.00
C HIS A 195 12.54 -20.80 36.18
N PRO A 196 13.88 -20.80 36.35
CA PRO A 196 14.81 -21.57 35.51
C PRO A 196 14.61 -23.09 35.55
N GLN A 197 13.90 -23.59 36.57
CA GLN A 197 13.55 -25.01 36.71
C GLN A 197 12.51 -25.48 35.68
N HIS A 198 11.73 -24.57 35.10
CA HIS A 198 10.70 -24.87 34.11
C HIS A 198 11.25 -24.74 32.69
N PHE A 199 11.97 -25.78 32.23
CA PHE A 199 12.59 -25.80 30.90
C PHE A 199 11.61 -25.64 29.74
N ASP A 200 10.33 -25.96 29.94
CA ASP A 200 9.26 -25.71 28.95
C ASP A 200 9.23 -24.26 28.47
N HIS A 201 9.53 -23.30 29.33
CA HIS A 201 9.57 -21.89 28.94
C HIS A 201 10.70 -21.59 27.95
N ASP A 202 11.86 -22.23 28.08
CA ASP A 202 12.96 -22.10 27.11
C ASP A 202 12.59 -22.74 25.77
N TYR A 203 11.94 -23.91 25.78
CA TYR A 203 11.47 -24.58 24.57
C TYR A 203 10.43 -23.76 23.82
N TRP A 204 9.45 -23.19 24.53
CA TRP A 204 8.46 -22.29 23.94
C TRP A 204 9.08 -21.02 23.38
N ALA A 205 10.01 -20.39 24.10
CA ALA A 205 10.73 -19.22 23.62
C ALA A 205 11.46 -19.52 22.30
N MET A 206 12.21 -20.62 22.24
CA MET A 206 12.91 -21.04 21.03
C MET A 206 11.95 -21.32 19.87
N ALA A 207 10.87 -22.07 20.11
CA ALA A 207 9.92 -22.45 19.07
C ALA A 207 9.24 -21.21 18.46
N LEU A 208 8.80 -20.27 19.31
CA LEU A 208 8.19 -19.01 18.88
C LEU A 208 9.19 -18.10 18.17
N ALA A 209 10.45 -18.04 18.65
CA ALA A 209 11.52 -17.30 17.97
C ALA A 209 11.75 -17.86 16.56
N SER A 210 11.81 -19.19 16.42
CA SER A 210 11.99 -19.86 15.14
C SER A 210 10.85 -19.53 14.18
N ALA A 211 9.59 -19.64 14.63
CA ALA A 211 8.43 -19.31 13.82
C ALA A 211 8.41 -17.83 13.40
N GLY A 212 8.68 -16.92 14.34
CA GLY A 212 8.75 -15.49 14.06
C GLY A 212 9.84 -15.16 13.03
N VAL A 213 11.04 -15.70 13.17
CA VAL A 213 12.13 -15.47 12.20
C VAL A 213 11.80 -16.04 10.83
N THR A 214 11.17 -17.21 10.75
CA THR A 214 10.65 -17.73 9.47
C THR A 214 9.68 -16.76 8.82
N PHE A 215 8.75 -16.17 9.58
CA PHE A 215 7.84 -15.16 9.05
C PHE A 215 8.54 -13.88 8.63
N GLY A 216 9.62 -13.49 9.31
CA GLY A 216 10.49 -12.40 8.88
C GLY A 216 11.14 -12.65 7.51
N PHE A 217 11.62 -13.88 7.25
CA PHE A 217 12.15 -14.24 5.92
C PHE A 217 11.07 -14.29 4.84
N LEU A 218 9.88 -14.80 5.16
CA LEU A 218 8.73 -14.75 4.26
C LEU A 218 8.31 -13.30 3.99
N GLY A 219 8.32 -12.44 5.02
CA GLY A 219 8.10 -11.00 4.92
C GLY A 219 9.11 -10.34 3.98
N LEU A 220 10.41 -10.59 4.16
CA LEU A 220 11.44 -10.08 3.23
C LEU A 220 11.21 -10.56 1.79
N THR A 221 10.89 -11.84 1.60
CA THR A 221 10.70 -12.42 0.27
C THR A 221 9.48 -11.83 -0.45
N THR A 222 8.34 -11.78 0.24
CA THR A 222 7.09 -11.17 -0.28
C THR A 222 7.25 -9.67 -0.51
N GLY A 223 8.06 -8.99 0.31
CA GLY A 223 8.39 -7.58 0.16
C GLY A 223 9.29 -7.30 -1.02
N ALA A 224 10.29 -8.16 -1.26
CA ALA A 224 11.15 -8.08 -2.43
C ALA A 224 10.36 -8.26 -3.72
N ILE A 225 9.41 -9.21 -3.75
CA ILE A 225 8.49 -9.39 -4.88
C ILE A 225 7.68 -8.11 -5.09
N TRP A 226 7.14 -7.51 -4.03
CA TRP A 226 6.40 -6.25 -4.13
C TRP A 226 7.26 -5.11 -4.69
N ALA A 227 8.47 -4.95 -4.15
CA ALA A 227 9.43 -3.93 -4.56
C ALA A 227 9.78 -4.05 -6.05
N ARG A 228 9.85 -5.26 -6.60
CA ARG A 228 10.07 -5.45 -8.05
C ARG A 228 8.94 -4.87 -8.89
N TYR A 229 7.69 -5.01 -8.46
CA TYR A 229 6.54 -4.45 -9.17
C TYR A 229 6.41 -2.94 -8.98
N THR A 230 6.58 -2.44 -7.76
CA THR A 230 6.39 -1.01 -7.46
C THR A 230 7.59 -0.13 -7.83
N TRP A 231 8.82 -0.63 -7.63
CA TRP A 231 10.06 0.15 -7.79
C TRP A 231 10.99 -0.40 -8.86
N GLY A 232 10.59 -1.46 -9.58
CA GLY A 232 11.40 -2.05 -10.64
C GLY A 232 12.60 -2.86 -10.16
N SER A 233 12.81 -3.08 -8.86
CA SER A 233 13.91 -3.92 -8.33
C SER A 233 13.48 -4.73 -7.11
N PHE A 234 13.95 -5.98 -6.99
CA PHE A 234 13.71 -6.81 -5.79
C PHE A 234 14.37 -6.24 -4.54
N TRP A 235 15.42 -5.43 -4.71
CA TRP A 235 16.14 -4.78 -3.64
C TRP A 235 16.53 -3.38 -4.08
N SER A 236 16.11 -2.38 -3.31
CA SER A 236 16.30 -0.96 -3.63
C SER A 236 17.27 -0.28 -2.67
N TRP A 237 17.90 -1.04 -1.78
CA TRP A 237 18.76 -0.51 -0.70
C TRP A 237 18.03 0.52 0.17
N ASP A 238 16.71 0.40 0.25
CA ASP A 238 15.90 1.26 1.11
C ASP A 238 16.21 0.97 2.58
N ILE A 239 16.17 2.02 3.40
CA ILE A 239 16.52 1.93 4.82
C ILE A 239 15.68 0.90 5.58
N LYS A 240 14.39 0.75 5.29
CA LYS A 240 13.54 -0.27 5.92
C LYS A 240 13.96 -1.67 5.51
N GLN A 241 14.39 -1.87 4.26
CA GLN A 241 14.92 -3.17 3.80
C GLN A 241 16.21 -3.53 4.54
N ILE A 242 17.16 -2.59 4.62
CA ILE A 242 18.45 -2.79 5.29
C ILE A 242 18.26 -3.05 6.79
N LEU A 243 17.49 -2.22 7.48
CA LEU A 243 17.27 -2.35 8.93
C LEU A 243 16.52 -3.64 9.28
N THR A 244 15.59 -4.06 8.42
CA THR A 244 14.91 -5.35 8.56
C THR A 244 15.87 -6.52 8.40
N LEU A 245 16.76 -6.49 7.41
CA LEU A 245 17.78 -7.52 7.23
C LEU A 245 18.71 -7.59 8.45
N ILE A 246 19.16 -6.45 8.97
CA ILE A 246 19.99 -6.39 10.19
C ILE A 246 19.25 -7.00 11.38
N ALA A 247 17.96 -6.67 11.57
CA ALA A 247 17.16 -7.22 12.66
C ALA A 247 17.03 -8.76 12.56
N LEU A 248 16.84 -9.30 11.36
CA LEU A 248 16.79 -10.75 11.16
C LEU A 248 18.15 -11.42 11.36
N MET A 249 19.26 -10.76 10.99
CA MET A 249 20.61 -11.26 11.29
C MET A 249 20.89 -11.31 12.79
N ILE A 250 20.45 -10.32 13.56
CA ILE A 250 20.53 -10.34 15.03
C ILE A 250 19.75 -11.55 15.57
N TYR A 251 18.55 -11.81 15.05
CA TYR A 251 17.79 -12.99 15.44
C TYR A 251 18.40 -14.32 14.96
N LEU A 252 19.11 -14.36 13.84
CA LEU A 252 19.87 -15.56 13.46
C LEU A 252 21.00 -15.84 14.45
N ALA A 253 21.67 -14.79 14.94
CA ALA A 253 22.71 -14.93 15.96
C ALA A 253 22.17 -15.49 17.29
N TYR A 254 20.89 -15.31 17.62
CA TYR A 254 20.24 -15.99 18.76
C TYR A 254 20.34 -17.52 18.64
N PHE A 255 20.08 -18.10 17.46
CA PHE A 255 20.16 -19.55 17.26
C PHE A 255 21.59 -20.06 17.27
N VAL A 256 22.53 -19.31 16.68
CA VAL A 256 23.95 -19.64 16.72
C VAL A 256 24.47 -19.63 18.17
N LEU A 257 24.11 -18.61 18.94
CA LEU A 257 24.48 -18.50 20.36
C LEU A 257 23.97 -19.69 21.18
N ARG A 258 22.76 -20.18 20.90
CA ARG A 258 22.20 -21.37 21.55
C ARG A 258 23.04 -22.62 21.35
N THR A 259 23.67 -22.78 20.19
CA THR A 259 24.52 -23.96 19.91
C THR A 259 25.88 -23.92 20.62
N ALA A 260 26.31 -22.76 21.12
CA ALA A 260 27.62 -22.60 21.76
C ALA A 260 27.69 -23.16 23.19
N PHE A 261 26.54 -23.47 23.81
CA PHE A 261 26.48 -23.91 25.22
C PHE A 261 25.93 -25.34 25.31
N PRO A 262 26.74 -26.32 25.76
CA PRO A 262 26.27 -27.69 25.96
C PRO A 262 25.40 -27.83 27.22
N ASP A 263 25.70 -27.05 28.27
CA ASP A 263 24.90 -27.02 29.50
C ASP A 263 23.54 -26.36 29.24
N GLN A 264 22.46 -27.10 29.53
CA GLN A 264 21.10 -26.67 29.20
C GLN A 264 20.66 -25.43 29.97
N GLU A 265 21.03 -25.31 31.25
CA GLU A 265 20.63 -24.18 32.09
C GLU A 265 21.37 -22.90 31.70
N ARG A 266 22.67 -23.01 31.40
CA ARG A 266 23.48 -21.90 30.87
C ARG A 266 23.00 -21.49 29.49
N ARG A 267 22.72 -22.45 28.60
CA ARG A 267 22.16 -22.20 27.27
C ARG A 267 20.86 -21.42 27.37
N GLY A 268 19.91 -21.90 28.17
CA GLY A 268 18.60 -21.24 28.33
C GLY A 268 18.75 -19.82 28.86
N ARG A 269 19.57 -19.61 29.90
CA ARG A 269 19.74 -18.29 30.54
C ARG A 269 20.35 -17.26 29.58
N VAL A 270 21.47 -17.62 28.94
CA VAL A 270 22.16 -16.73 27.99
C VAL A 270 21.27 -16.40 26.79
N SER A 271 20.55 -17.41 26.28
CA SER A 271 19.66 -17.23 25.16
C SER A 271 18.43 -16.39 25.50
N ALA A 272 17.85 -16.57 26.69
CA ALA A 272 16.71 -15.79 27.13
C ALA A 272 17.06 -14.29 27.21
N VAL A 273 18.23 -13.95 27.77
CA VAL A 273 18.74 -12.57 27.80
C VAL A 273 18.97 -12.03 26.39
N TYR A 274 19.60 -12.82 25.52
CA TYR A 274 19.84 -12.41 24.13
C TYR A 274 18.54 -12.18 23.36
N ASN A 275 17.52 -13.02 23.55
CA ASN A 275 16.22 -12.87 22.89
C ASN A 275 15.53 -11.56 23.25
N ILE A 276 15.60 -11.16 24.54
CA ILE A 276 15.10 -9.86 25.00
C ILE A 276 15.83 -8.73 24.29
N PHE A 277 17.16 -8.79 24.23
CA PHE A 277 17.98 -7.82 23.50
C PHE A 277 17.61 -7.76 22.01
N ALA A 278 17.52 -8.90 21.34
CA ALA A 278 17.19 -9.00 19.92
C ALA A 278 15.82 -8.39 19.61
N PHE A 279 14.83 -8.63 20.45
CA PHE A 279 13.49 -8.05 20.30
C PHE A 279 13.51 -6.52 20.44
N VAL A 280 14.20 -5.99 21.46
CA VAL A 280 14.34 -4.54 21.64
C VAL A 280 15.07 -3.92 20.44
N ALA A 281 16.16 -4.54 19.98
CA ALA A 281 16.88 -4.10 18.79
C ALA A 281 15.96 -4.10 17.56
N MET A 282 15.17 -5.15 17.35
CA MET A 282 14.21 -5.24 16.26
C MET A 282 13.15 -4.13 16.33
N LEU A 283 12.58 -3.84 17.52
CA LEU A 283 11.63 -2.73 17.69
C LEU A 283 12.24 -1.39 17.31
N ILE A 284 13.52 -1.16 17.65
CA ILE A 284 14.22 0.06 17.28
C ILE A 284 14.46 0.10 15.77
N LEU A 285 15.03 -0.97 15.20
CA LEU A 285 15.43 -1.05 13.79
C LEU A 285 14.23 -0.99 12.82
N ILE A 286 13.12 -1.67 13.14
CA ILE A 286 11.95 -1.76 12.25
C ILE A 286 10.85 -0.77 12.67
N GLY A 287 10.69 -0.54 13.98
CA GLY A 287 9.62 0.28 14.55
C GLY A 287 9.97 1.76 14.67
N VAL A 288 11.19 2.10 15.10
CA VAL A 288 11.53 3.48 15.48
C VAL A 288 12.35 4.19 14.39
N LEU A 289 13.51 3.66 14.03
CA LEU A 289 14.46 4.32 13.12
C LEU A 289 13.85 4.73 11.77
N PRO A 290 13.04 3.89 11.09
CA PRO A 290 12.48 4.25 9.79
C PRO A 290 11.35 5.29 9.87
N ARG A 291 10.93 5.70 11.07
CA ARG A 291 9.89 6.70 11.30
C ARG A 291 10.45 8.05 11.75
N LEU A 292 11.77 8.17 11.85
CA LEU A 292 12.42 9.45 12.12
C LEU A 292 12.27 10.35 10.90
N GLU A 293 11.86 11.61 11.13
CA GLU A 293 11.58 12.59 10.06
C GLU A 293 12.77 12.83 9.13
N SER A 294 14.00 12.62 9.61
CA SER A 294 15.24 12.78 8.85
C SER A 294 15.56 11.60 7.92
N VAL A 295 14.68 10.59 7.84
CA VAL A 295 14.95 9.34 7.12
C VAL A 295 14.02 9.22 5.92
N GLU A 296 14.60 9.28 4.72
CA GLU A 296 13.88 9.06 3.47
C GLU A 296 13.65 7.56 3.22
N SER A 297 12.45 7.19 2.78
CA SER A 297 12.11 5.81 2.44
C SER A 297 11.08 5.77 1.31
N LEU A 298 11.25 4.79 0.41
CA LEU A 298 10.32 4.47 -0.67
C LEU A 298 9.02 3.81 -0.18
N HIS A 299 9.00 3.31 1.06
CA HIS A 299 7.83 2.62 1.60
C HIS A 299 6.69 3.59 1.91
N PRO A 300 5.44 3.22 1.59
CA PRO A 300 4.26 4.03 1.90
C PRO A 300 4.18 4.41 3.39
N GLY A 301 3.68 5.63 3.65
CA GLY A 301 3.48 6.18 5.01
C GLY A 301 4.78 6.51 5.77
N ASN A 302 5.85 6.85 5.03
CA ASN A 302 7.05 7.42 5.65
C ASN A 302 6.73 8.78 6.30
N GLY A 303 7.11 8.97 7.57
CA GLY A 303 6.72 10.15 8.37
C GLY A 303 5.38 10.05 9.12
N GLY A 304 4.69 8.89 9.09
CA GLY A 304 3.39 8.67 9.76
C GLY A 304 3.16 7.23 10.25
N ASN A 305 1.92 6.88 10.64
CA ASN A 305 1.55 5.53 11.11
C ASN A 305 0.54 4.83 10.17
N PRO A 306 0.98 4.35 8.99
CA PRO A 306 0.09 3.82 7.94
C PRO A 306 -0.68 2.54 8.32
N GLY A 307 -0.24 1.80 9.36
CA GLY A 307 -0.88 0.55 9.77
C GLY A 307 -1.98 0.71 10.83
N LEU A 308 -2.07 1.87 11.49
CA LEU A 308 -2.99 2.13 12.61
C LEU A 308 -3.65 3.53 12.54
N GLY A 309 -3.30 4.35 11.54
CA GLY A 309 -4.00 5.59 11.22
C GLY A 309 -5.36 5.29 10.60
N GLY A 310 -6.42 5.94 11.09
CA GLY A 310 -7.79 5.75 10.62
C GLY A 310 -8.00 6.09 9.14
N GLU A 311 -7.15 6.98 8.59
CA GLU A 311 -7.28 7.57 7.25
C GLU A 311 -6.47 6.83 6.15
N ASP A 312 -5.48 6.00 6.51
CA ASP A 312 -4.52 5.45 5.53
C ASP A 312 -4.96 4.12 4.88
N LEU A 313 -5.82 3.34 5.53
CA LEU A 313 -6.31 2.05 5.02
C LEU A 313 -7.83 2.04 4.89
N GLU A 314 -8.33 1.82 3.67
CA GLU A 314 -9.76 1.78 3.39
C GLU A 314 -10.46 0.65 4.17
N ASN A 315 -11.69 0.90 4.63
CA ASN A 315 -12.47 -0.05 5.44
C ASN A 315 -12.67 -1.41 4.76
N THR A 316 -12.78 -1.44 3.43
CA THR A 316 -12.90 -2.70 2.66
C THR A 316 -11.63 -3.54 2.77
N MET A 317 -10.45 -2.93 2.74
CA MET A 317 -9.19 -3.64 2.93
C MET A 317 -9.01 -4.13 4.38
N LYS A 318 -9.44 -3.34 5.38
CA LYS A 318 -9.40 -3.73 6.81
C LYS A 318 -10.15 -5.04 7.07
N ALA A 319 -11.23 -5.31 6.33
CA ALA A 319 -12.04 -6.54 6.44
C ALA A 319 -11.29 -7.81 6.04
N VAL A 320 -10.16 -7.71 5.33
CA VAL A 320 -9.29 -8.84 4.99
C VAL A 320 -7.96 -8.75 5.74
N PHE A 321 -7.43 -7.55 5.92
CA PHE A 321 -6.14 -7.32 6.55
C PHE A 321 -6.06 -7.78 8.01
N TYR A 322 -7.03 -7.41 8.86
CA TYR A 322 -7.00 -7.84 10.27
C TYR A 322 -7.22 -9.36 10.43
N PRO A 323 -8.15 -10.01 9.70
CA PRO A 323 -8.21 -11.46 9.64
C PRO A 323 -6.89 -12.09 9.19
N ALA A 324 -6.18 -11.51 8.21
CA ALA A 324 -4.87 -12.00 7.81
C ALA A 324 -3.87 -12.01 8.97
N ILE A 325 -3.78 -10.91 9.74
CA ILE A 325 -2.90 -10.86 10.92
C ILE A 325 -3.22 -11.98 11.90
N ILE A 326 -4.51 -12.17 12.21
CA ILE A 326 -4.97 -13.22 13.14
C ILE A 326 -4.65 -14.61 12.59
N GLY A 327 -5.01 -14.87 11.32
CA GLY A 327 -4.83 -16.15 10.65
C GLY A 327 -3.36 -16.57 10.55
N TRP A 328 -2.46 -15.63 10.26
CA TRP A 328 -1.02 -15.91 10.25
C TRP A 328 -0.47 -16.15 11.65
N THR A 329 -1.00 -15.49 12.68
CA THR A 329 -0.49 -15.59 14.06
C THR A 329 -0.93 -16.88 14.77
N LEU A 330 -2.12 -17.40 14.46
CA LEU A 330 -2.71 -18.60 15.09
C LEU A 330 -2.02 -19.89 14.64
#